data_AF-Q8ESE7-F1
#
_entry.id   AF-Q8ESE7-F1
#
_cell.length_a   1.000
_cell.length_b   1.000
_cell.length_c   1.000
_cell.angle_alpha   90.00
_cell.angle_beta   90.00
_cell.angle_gamma   90.00
#
_symmetry.space_group_name_H-M   'P 1'
#
loop_
_entity.id
_entity.type
_entity.pdbx_description
1 polymer ?
#
loop_
_entity_poly.entity_id
_entity_poly.type
_entity_poly.pdbx_seq_one_letter_code
_entity_poly.pdbx_strand_id
1 'polypeptide(L)' 'MSFKIPPYTSKYKLIATYRSNGDTWLAMLIDEEPLNFKWNDIESIQDLELKNYLYSLQSEIEAGTYEVENH' A
#
# COMPACT_ATOMS: atom_id res chain seq x y z
N MET A 1 19.15 -0.46 4.78
CA MET A 1 17.71 -0.24 4.87
C MET A 1 17.05 -1.55 5.24
N SER A 2 16.32 -1.58 6.36
CA SER A 2 15.53 -2.76 6.74
C SER A 2 14.18 -2.66 6.08
N PHE A 3 13.98 -3.40 4.98
CA PHE A 3 12.66 -3.57 4.38
C PHE A 3 11.75 -4.24 5.41
N LYS A 4 10.80 -3.49 5.98
CA LYS A 4 9.72 -4.13 6.74
C LYS A 4 8.80 -4.81 5.74
N ILE A 5 8.46 -6.06 6.01
CA ILE A 5 7.43 -6.77 5.26
C ILE A 5 6.10 -6.34 5.89
N PRO A 6 5.20 -5.69 5.15
CA PRO A 6 3.89 -5.37 5.69
C PRO A 6 3.18 -6.68 6.08
N PRO A 7 2.37 -6.68 7.15
CA PRO A 7 1.54 -7.84 7.50
C PRO A 7 0.76 -8.25 6.26
N TYR A 8 0.67 -9.53 5.94
CA TYR A 8 -0.10 -9.99 4.79
C TYR A 8 -1.33 -10.75 5.30
N THR A 9 -2.45 -10.57 4.63
CA THR A 9 -3.59 -11.48 4.79
C THR A 9 -3.56 -12.52 3.68
N SER A 10 -4.43 -13.52 3.75
CA SER A 10 -4.59 -14.50 2.65
C SER A 10 -4.99 -13.85 1.32
N LYS A 11 -5.48 -12.59 1.36
CA LYS A 11 -6.09 -11.90 0.23
C LYS A 11 -5.34 -10.64 -0.19
N TYR A 12 -4.74 -9.91 0.74
CA TYR A 12 -4.07 -8.63 0.48
C TYR A 12 -2.60 -8.67 0.89
N LYS A 13 -1.75 -8.19 -0.02
CA LYS A 13 -0.33 -8.03 0.21
C LYS A 13 0.14 -6.70 -0.35
N LEU A 14 0.56 -5.79 0.53
CA LEU A 14 1.25 -4.57 0.09
C LEU A 14 2.68 -4.96 -0.33
N ILE A 15 3.05 -4.66 -1.56
CA ILE A 15 4.42 -4.91 -2.05
C ILE A 15 5.29 -3.71 -1.75
N ALA A 16 4.77 -2.52 -2.08
CA ALA A 16 5.55 -1.30 -2.12
C ALA A 16 4.65 -0.08 -2.12
N THR A 17 5.23 1.06 -1.74
CA THR A 17 4.66 2.37 -2.00
C THR A 17 5.64 3.19 -2.83
N TYR A 18 5.13 4.13 -3.62
CA TYR A 18 5.97 5.05 -4.36
C TYR A 18 5.26 6.39 -4.54
N ARG A 19 6.01 7.48 -4.53
CA ARG A 19 5.45 8.80 -4.83
C ARG A 19 5.61 9.10 -6.32
N SER A 20 4.52 9.50 -6.96
CA SER A 20 4.52 9.91 -8.36
C SER A 20 3.59 11.10 -8.54
N ASN A 21 4.10 12.17 -9.17
CA ASN A 21 3.36 13.43 -9.39
C ASN A 21 2.80 14.06 -8.11
N GLY A 22 3.46 13.87 -6.96
CA GLY A 22 3.00 14.36 -5.66
C GLY A 22 1.93 13.49 -4.99
N ASP A 23 1.45 12.44 -5.66
CA ASP A 23 0.54 11.45 -5.09
C ASP A 23 1.32 10.23 -4.55
N THR A 24 0.87 9.68 -3.43
CA THR A 24 1.34 8.38 -2.94
C THR A 24 0.56 7.27 -3.62
N TRP A 25 1.28 6.37 -4.29
CA TRP A 25 0.75 5.17 -4.92
C TRP A 25 1.10 3.94 -4.10
N LEU A 26 0.15 3.00 -4.05
CA LEU A 26 0.29 1.71 -3.42
C LEU A 26 0.36 0.63 -4.49
N ALA A 27 1.42 -0.18 -4.46
CA ALA A 27 1.54 -1.39 -5.27
C ALA A 27 1.22 -2.60 -4.42
N MET A 28 0.17 -3.33 -4.79
CA MET A 28 -0.38 -4.43 -4.01
C MET A 28 -0.64 -5.66 -4.86
N LEU A 29 -0.71 -6.81 -4.21
CA LEU A 29 -1.33 -8.02 -4.75
C LEU A 29 -2.65 -8.26 -4.02
N ILE A 30 -3.73 -8.39 -4.78
CA ILE A 30 -5.06 -8.77 -4.29
C ILE A 30 -5.41 -10.07 -4.99
N ASP A 31 -5.62 -11.16 -4.24
CA ASP A 31 -5.88 -12.48 -4.83
C ASP A 31 -4.82 -12.88 -5.88
N GLU A 32 -3.54 -12.57 -5.58
CA GLU A 32 -2.38 -12.74 -6.48
C GLU A 32 -2.36 -11.86 -7.74
N GLU A 33 -3.36 -11.02 -7.96
CA GLU A 33 -3.39 -10.05 -9.05
C GLU A 33 -2.74 -8.71 -8.65
N PRO A 34 -1.81 -8.18 -9.46
CA PRO A 34 -1.18 -6.90 -9.16
C PRO A 34 -2.16 -5.75 -9.38
N LEU A 35 -2.39 -4.96 -8.33
CA LEU A 35 -3.22 -3.77 -8.37
C LEU A 35 -2.46 -2.58 -7.82
N ASN A 36 -2.55 -1.46 -8.55
CA ASN A 36 -2.02 -0.18 -8.13
C ASN A 36 -3.16 0.82 -7.97
N PHE A 37 -3.16 1.55 -6.87
CA PHE A 37 -4.12 2.63 -6.65
C PHE A 37 -3.51 3.73 -5.78
N LYS A 38 -4.10 4.91 -5.83
CA LYS A 38 -3.63 6.05 -5.04
C LYS A 38 -4.07 5.89 -3.59
N TRP A 39 -3.21 6.32 -2.68
CA TRP A 39 -3.56 6.44 -1.26
C TRP A 39 -4.83 7.30 -1.06
N ASN A 40 -4.97 8.36 -1.86
CA ASN A 40 -6.14 9.25 -1.83
C ASN A 40 -7.44 8.55 -2.26
N ASP A 41 -7.37 7.45 -3.02
CA ASP A 41 -8.56 6.72 -3.48
C ASP A 41 -9.05 5.67 -2.47
N ILE A 42 -8.32 5.46 -1.37
CA ILE A 42 -8.67 4.45 -0.34
C ILE A 42 -10.04 4.70 0.26
N GLU A 43 -10.46 5.96 0.37
CA GLU A 43 -11.78 6.28 0.91
C GLU A 43 -12.91 5.72 0.04
N SER A 44 -12.67 5.60 -1.28
CA SER A 44 -13.61 5.10 -2.28
C SER A 44 -13.62 3.58 -2.40
N ILE A 45 -12.70 2.87 -1.73
CA ILE A 45 -12.64 1.41 -1.73
C ILE A 45 -13.86 0.86 -0.98
N GLN A 46 -14.63 0.01 -1.66
CA GLN A 46 -15.81 -0.66 -1.07
C GLN A 46 -15.43 -1.81 -0.13
N ASP A 47 -14.25 -2.40 -0.32
CA ASP A 47 -13.76 -3.51 0.49
C ASP A 47 -13.26 -3.00 1.86
N LEU A 48 -14.07 -3.22 2.89
CA LEU A 48 -13.79 -2.77 4.25
C LEU A 48 -12.54 -3.44 4.85
N GLU A 49 -12.27 -4.69 4.47
CA GLU A 49 -11.11 -5.45 4.97
C GLU A 49 -9.82 -4.88 4.41
N LEU A 50 -9.80 -4.60 3.10
CA LEU A 50 -8.68 -3.92 2.45
C LEU A 50 -8.47 -2.52 3.05
N LYS A 51 -9.56 -1.77 3.26
CA LYS A 51 -9.50 -0.42 3.83
C LYS A 51 -8.91 -0.44 5.24
N ASN A 52 -9.37 -1.32 6.12
CA ASN A 52 -8.83 -1.47 7.47
C ASN A 52 -7.36 -1.90 7.47
N TYR A 53 -7.00 -2.82 6.58
CA TYR A 53 -5.63 -3.26 6.39
C TYR A 53 -4.71 -2.09 6.02
N LEU A 54 -5.11 -1.26 5.06
CA LEU A 54 -4.34 -0.08 4.65
C LEU A 54 -4.25 0.97 5.74
N TYR A 55 -5.34 1.24 6.46
CA TYR A 55 -5.32 2.16 7.60
C TYR A 55 -4.38 1.69 8.71
N SER A 56 -4.26 0.37 8.94
CA SER A 56 -3.26 -0.16 9.87
C SER A 56 -1.82 0.18 9.45
N LEU A 57 -1.58 0.42 8.16
CA LEU A 57 -0.27 0.76 7.59
C LEU A 57 -0.11 2.24 7.29
N GLN A 58 -1.14 3.06 7.55
CA GLN A 58 -1.14 4.49 7.23
C GLN A 58 0.11 5.21 7.74
N SER A 59 0.40 5.09 9.04
CA SER A 59 1.55 5.77 9.65
C SER A 59 2.88 5.34 9.02
N GLU A 60 3.01 4.08 8.61
CA GLU A 60 4.22 3.56 7.99
C GLU A 60 4.35 4.00 6.52
N ILE A 61 3.23 4.04 5.79
CA ILE A 61 3.14 4.53 4.40
C ILE A 61 3.44 6.03 4.35
N GLU A 62 2.85 6.82 5.24
CA GLU A 62 3.10 8.27 5.34
C GLU A 62 4.57 8.56 5.71
N ALA A 63 5.17 7.73 6.54
CA ALA A 63 6.58 7.79 6.89
C ALA A 63 7.54 7.32 5.78
N GLY A 64 7.02 6.79 4.66
CA GLY A 64 7.85 6.27 3.55
C GLY A 64 8.54 4.95 3.87
N THR A 65 8.03 4.17 4.84
CA THR A 65 8.65 2.92 5.31
C THR A 65 8.74 1.86 4.22
N TYR A 66 7.79 1.88 3.29
CA TYR A 66 7.65 0.95 2.18
C TYR A 66 8.00 1.59 0.83
N GLU A 67 8.57 2.81 0.84
CA GLU A 67 8.88 3.55 -0.37
C GLU A 67 10.04 2.89 -1.11
N VAL A 68 9.81 2.48 -2.36
CA VAL A 68 10.89 1.99 -3.22
C VAL A 68 11.58 3.21 -3.81
N GLU A 69 12.87 3.40 -3.49
CA GLU A 69 13.70 4.40 -4.16
C GLU A 69 13.80 4.01 -5.65
N ASN A 70 13.06 4.73 -6.50
CA ASN A 70 13.35 4.75 -7.94
C ASN A 70 14.66 5.52 -8.11
N HIS A 71 15.73 4.78 -8.36
CA HIS A 71 17.08 5.29 -8.57
C HIS A 71 17.40 5.42 -10.07
#